data_AF-A0A969SHE9-F1
#
_entry.id   AF-A0A969SHE9-F1
#
_cell.length_a   1.000
_cell.length_b   1.000
_cell.length_c   1.000
_cell.angle_alpha   90.00
_cell.angle_beta   90.00
_cell.angle_gamma   90.00
#
_symmetry.space_group_name_H-M   'P 1'
#
loop_
_entity.id
_entity.type
_entity.pdbx_description
1 polymer ?
#
loop_
_entity_poly.entity_id
_entity_poly.type
_entity_poly.pdbx_seq_one_letter_code
_entity_poly.pdbx_strand_id
1 'polypeptide(L)'
;MINKHNFPVHTPRRLVASGWAYRFYKKAFTEHSNVKLLLWEANREHCLIAPYVAKDFQFKVLAVPHNIEALVPGNTDPFTGKGFPLSLENELKCLSQADSVFCISREEQWLLRSYGIEADFYHIIHRSRYYQNC
;
A
#
# COMPACT_ATOMS: atom_id res chain seq x y z
N MET A 1 1.75 -27.62 -14.22
CA MET A 1 0.55 -28.40 -14.59
C MET A 1 -0.55 -28.09 -13.59
N ILE A 2 -1.54 -27.28 -13.97
CA ILE A 2 -2.78 -27.05 -13.23
C ILE A 2 -3.85 -27.73 -14.09
N ASN A 3 -4.15 -29.02 -13.83
CA ASN A 3 -5.37 -29.72 -14.28
C ASN A 3 -5.30 -31.23 -13.96
N LYS A 4 -5.26 -31.58 -12.67
CA LYS A 4 -5.56 -32.97 -12.26
C LYS A 4 -7.06 -33.20 -11.99
N HIS A 5 -7.84 -32.12 -11.87
CA HIS A 5 -9.20 -32.18 -11.30
C HIS A 5 -10.30 -31.49 -12.14
N ASN A 6 -10.00 -31.02 -13.36
CA ASN A 6 -10.99 -30.40 -14.27
C ASN A 6 -11.89 -29.31 -13.64
N PHE A 7 -11.44 -28.62 -12.60
CA PHE A 7 -12.15 -27.45 -12.11
C PHE A 7 -12.01 -26.33 -13.15
N PRO A 8 -13.12 -25.68 -13.56
CA PRO A 8 -13.02 -24.48 -14.38
C PRO A 8 -12.39 -23.37 -13.54
N VAL A 9 -11.07 -23.19 -13.69
CA VAL A 9 -10.35 -22.09 -13.03
C VAL A 9 -10.43 -20.88 -13.94
N HIS A 10 -11.35 -19.96 -13.63
CA HIS A 10 -11.28 -18.62 -14.19
C HIS A 10 -10.26 -17.83 -13.37
N THR A 11 -9.07 -17.58 -13.92
CA THR A 11 -8.09 -16.72 -13.25
C THR A 11 -8.50 -15.27 -13.44
N PRO A 12 -8.88 -14.52 -12.37
CA PRO A 12 -9.23 -13.12 -12.52
C PRO A 12 -7.98 -12.33 -12.94
N ARG A 13 -8.10 -11.37 -13.86
CA ARG A 13 -6.96 -10.53 -14.31
C ARG A 13 -6.21 -9.89 -13.14
N ARG A 14 -6.95 -9.51 -12.08
CA ARG A 14 -6.40 -8.92 -10.85
C ARG A 14 -5.54 -9.89 -10.05
N LEU A 15 -5.86 -11.18 -10.04
CA LEU A 15 -5.04 -12.20 -9.38
C LEU A 15 -3.70 -12.38 -10.13
N VAL A 16 -3.75 -12.35 -11.47
CA VAL A 16 -2.54 -12.41 -12.30
C VAL A 16 -1.64 -11.19 -12.03
N ALA A 17 -2.22 -9.98 -11.99
CA ALA A 17 -1.49 -8.76 -11.66
C ALA A 17 -0.84 -8.82 -10.25
N SER A 18 -1.57 -9.34 -9.27
CA SER A 18 -1.06 -9.54 -7.90
C SER A 18 0.10 -10.52 -7.87
N GLY A 19 0.03 -11.61 -8.64
CA GLY A 19 1.12 -12.58 -8.77
C GLY A 19 2.38 -11.98 -9.40
N TRP A 20 2.22 -11.10 -10.40
CA TRP A 20 3.35 -10.36 -10.98
C TRP A 20 3.99 -9.40 -9.97
N ALA A 21 3.18 -8.62 -9.25
CA ALA A 21 3.68 -7.73 -8.20
C ALA A 21 4.42 -8.52 -7.10
N TYR A 22 3.85 -9.64 -6.65
CA TYR A 22 4.50 -10.52 -5.68
C TYR A 22 5.88 -11.01 -6.18
N ARG A 23 5.95 -11.49 -7.42
CA ARG A 23 7.20 -11.97 -8.02
C ARG A 23 8.25 -10.86 -8.10
N PHE A 24 7.82 -9.64 -8.43
CA PHE A 24 8.70 -8.47 -8.49
C PHE A 24 9.30 -8.17 -7.10
N TYR A 25 8.45 -8.00 -6.07
CA TYR A 25 8.92 -7.72 -4.71
C TYR A 25 9.78 -8.85 -4.15
N LYS A 26 9.37 -10.11 -4.35
CA LYS A 26 10.16 -11.28 -3.93
C LYS A 26 11.57 -11.24 -4.51
N LYS A 27 11.71 -10.92 -5.80
CA LYS A 27 13.02 -10.80 -6.44
C LYS A 27 13.84 -9.67 -5.80
N ALA A 28 13.25 -8.47 -5.70
CA ALA A 28 13.92 -7.32 -5.11
C ALA A 28 14.39 -7.56 -3.66
N PHE A 29 13.54 -8.13 -2.81
CA PHE A 29 13.88 -8.41 -1.42
C PHE A 29 14.90 -9.55 -1.26
N THR A 30 14.98 -10.47 -2.21
CA THR A 30 16.03 -11.50 -2.23
C THR A 30 17.38 -10.90 -2.61
N GLU A 31 17.41 -9.94 -3.55
CA GLU A 31 18.64 -9.28 -4.03
C GLU A 31 19.18 -8.24 -3.03
N HIS A 32 18.31 -7.61 -2.24
CA HIS A 32 18.66 -6.55 -1.29
C HIS A 32 18.58 -6.99 0.17
N SER A 33 19.36 -7.99 0.58
CA SER A 33 19.25 -8.60 1.92
C SER A 33 19.91 -7.81 3.07
N ASN A 34 20.77 -6.82 2.77
CA ASN A 34 21.58 -6.13 3.78
C ASN A 34 20.77 -5.07 4.57
N VAL A 35 19.93 -4.29 3.88
CA VAL A 35 19.06 -3.27 4.52
C VAL A 35 17.61 -3.71 4.39
N LYS A 36 17.01 -4.08 5.51
CA LYS A 36 15.64 -4.63 5.57
C LYS A 36 14.61 -3.54 5.89
N LEU A 37 14.57 -2.49 5.07
CA LEU A 37 13.59 -1.40 5.17
C LEU A 37 12.96 -1.16 3.79
N LEU A 38 11.64 -1.27 3.72
CA LEU A 38 10.83 -0.87 2.58
C LEU A 38 10.22 0.51 2.87
N LEU A 39 10.60 1.50 2.08
CA LEU A 39 9.83 2.73 1.95
C LEU A 39 8.71 2.46 0.92
N TRP A 40 7.47 2.45 1.38
CA TRP A 40 6.31 2.11 0.57
C TRP A 40 5.49 3.36 0.26
N GLU A 41 5.65 3.89 -0.95
CA GLU A 41 4.74 4.89 -1.52
C GLU A 41 3.42 4.18 -1.90
N ALA A 42 2.46 4.19 -0.98
CA ALA A 42 1.23 3.43 -1.09
C ALA A 42 0.33 4.01 -2.19
N ASN A 43 0.52 3.53 -3.42
CA ASN A 43 -0.29 3.89 -4.58
C ASN A 43 -1.12 2.72 -5.11
N ARG A 44 -2.18 3.09 -5.83
CA ARG A 44 -3.39 2.29 -6.07
C ARG A 44 -3.21 1.03 -6.89
N GLU A 45 -2.34 1.05 -7.89
CA GLU A 45 -2.53 0.11 -9.00
C GLU A 45 -2.00 -1.29 -8.70
N HIS A 46 -0.87 -1.42 -8.01
CA HIS A 46 -0.25 -2.73 -7.78
C HIS A 46 0.52 -2.88 -6.45
N CYS A 47 0.51 -1.86 -5.59
CA CYS A 47 1.42 -1.80 -4.45
C CYS A 47 0.83 -2.26 -3.12
N LEU A 48 -0.48 -2.57 -3.03
CA LEU A 48 -1.10 -3.03 -1.77
C LEU A 48 -0.58 -4.40 -1.29
N ILE A 49 0.08 -5.19 -2.15
CA ILE A 49 0.71 -6.46 -1.75
C ILE A 49 2.11 -6.26 -1.15
N ALA A 50 2.77 -5.13 -1.44
CA ALA A 50 4.14 -4.84 -1.01
C ALA A 50 4.39 -5.06 0.49
N PRO A 51 3.56 -4.55 1.42
CA PRO A 51 3.82 -4.74 2.85
C PRO A 51 3.70 -6.20 3.30
N TYR A 52 2.85 -7.00 2.65
CA TYR A 52 2.73 -8.42 2.95
C TYR A 52 3.98 -9.18 2.54
N VAL A 53 4.48 -8.95 1.31
CA VAL A 53 5.73 -9.59 0.85
C VAL A 53 6.92 -9.11 1.67
N ALA A 54 6.96 -7.84 2.05
CA ALA A 54 8.03 -7.29 2.88
C ALA A 54 8.14 -8.04 4.22
N LYS A 55 7.01 -8.32 4.88
CA LYS A 55 6.96 -9.10 6.12
C LYS A 55 7.49 -10.52 5.94
N ASP A 56 7.15 -11.21 4.85
CA ASP A 56 7.65 -12.55 4.56
C ASP A 56 9.19 -12.60 4.47
N PHE A 57 9.82 -11.48 4.10
CA PHE A 57 11.27 -11.32 3.99
C PHE A 57 11.90 -10.59 5.20
N GLN A 58 11.11 -10.33 6.24
CA GLN A 58 11.48 -9.63 7.47
C GLN A 58 11.95 -8.18 7.24
N PHE A 59 11.38 -7.50 6.25
CA PHE A 59 11.56 -6.07 6.06
C PHE A 59 10.66 -5.30 7.02
N LYS A 60 11.20 -4.21 7.58
CA LYS A 60 10.40 -3.14 8.16
C LYS A 60 9.75 -2.33 7.05
N VAL A 61 8.54 -1.85 7.27
CA VAL A 61 7.75 -1.13 6.26
C VAL A 61 7.37 0.24 6.80
N LEU A 62 7.83 1.28 6.11
CA LEU A 62 7.36 2.65 6.32
C LEU A 62 6.45 3.03 5.17
N ALA A 63 5.16 3.21 5.42
CA ALA A 63 4.22 3.64 4.40
C ALA A 63 4.17 5.16 4.32
N VAL A 64 4.18 5.70 3.10
CA VAL A 64 4.00 7.12 2.82
C VAL A 64 2.90 7.25 1.76
N PRO A 65 1.62 7.03 2.11
CA PRO A 65 0.52 7.24 1.18
C PRO A 65 0.47 8.71 0.75
N HIS A 66 0.25 8.93 -0.55
CA HIS A 66 -0.02 10.28 -1.05
C HIS A 66 -1.44 10.74 -0.70
N ASN A 67 -2.38 9.79 -0.68
CA ASN A 67 -3.78 9.98 -0.30
C ASN A 67 -4.28 8.68 0.34
N ILE A 68 -5.36 8.75 1.11
CA ILE A 68 -6.22 7.59 1.32
C ILE A 68 -7.10 7.42 0.08
N GLU A 69 -6.68 6.50 -0.79
CA GLU A 69 -7.19 6.33 -2.14
C GLU A 69 -8.67 5.93 -2.18
N ALA A 70 -9.18 5.30 -1.13
CA ALA A 70 -10.59 4.96 -0.97
C ALA A 70 -11.50 6.17 -0.69
N LEU A 71 -10.95 7.30 -0.25
CA LEU A 71 -11.70 8.54 -0.02
C LEU A 71 -11.83 9.41 -1.28
N VAL A 72 -11.04 9.13 -2.31
CA VAL A 72 -11.16 9.80 -3.60
C VAL A 72 -12.48 9.38 -4.28
N PRO A 73 -13.29 10.31 -4.82
CA PRO A 73 -14.54 9.96 -5.49
C PRO A 73 -14.35 9.06 -6.72
N GLY A 74 -15.29 8.11 -6.93
CA GLY A 74 -15.29 7.19 -8.08
C GLY A 74 -14.27 6.05 -7.99
N ASN A 75 -13.51 6.02 -6.92
CA ASN A 75 -12.31 5.21 -6.80
C ASN A 75 -12.68 3.87 -6.10
N THR A 76 -12.31 2.74 -6.70
CA THR A 76 -12.63 1.38 -6.20
C THR A 76 -11.39 0.59 -5.77
N ASP A 77 -11.58 -0.41 -4.93
CA ASP A 77 -10.51 -1.32 -4.47
C ASP A 77 -9.89 -2.10 -5.66
N PRO A 78 -8.55 -2.14 -5.80
CA PRO A 78 -7.90 -2.72 -6.97
C PRO A 78 -8.05 -4.25 -7.06
N PHE A 79 -8.33 -4.95 -5.96
CA PHE A 79 -8.47 -6.41 -5.94
C PHE A 79 -9.92 -6.87 -6.13
N THR A 80 -10.86 -6.23 -5.45
CA THR A 80 -12.27 -6.61 -5.36
C THR A 80 -13.15 -5.74 -6.25
N GLY A 81 -12.74 -4.53 -6.61
CA GLY A 81 -13.53 -3.59 -7.42
C GLY A 81 -14.69 -2.97 -6.67
N LYS A 82 -14.76 -3.17 -5.35
CA LYS A 82 -15.77 -2.60 -4.49
C LYS A 82 -15.44 -1.13 -4.23
N GLY A 83 -16.46 -0.28 -4.14
CA GLY A 83 -16.32 1.11 -3.72
C GLY A 83 -16.35 1.28 -2.21
N PHE A 84 -16.47 2.52 -1.77
CA PHE A 84 -16.69 2.87 -0.37
C PHE A 84 -17.97 2.20 0.18
N PRO A 85 -17.99 1.70 1.44
CA PRO A 85 -16.91 1.76 2.45
C PRO A 85 -15.89 0.60 2.34
N LEU A 86 -16.18 -0.45 1.57
CA LEU A 86 -15.37 -1.67 1.55
C LEU A 86 -13.96 -1.44 0.99
N SER A 87 -13.80 -0.49 0.06
CA SER A 87 -12.47 -0.07 -0.40
C SER A 87 -11.63 0.54 0.71
N LEU A 88 -12.24 1.33 1.60
CA LEU A 88 -11.55 1.94 2.73
C LEU A 88 -11.10 0.88 3.72
N GLU A 89 -11.97 -0.06 4.07
CA GLU A 89 -11.61 -1.16 4.98
C GLU A 89 -10.43 -1.99 4.46
N ASN A 90 -10.41 -2.29 3.16
CA ASN A 90 -9.30 -3.02 2.54
C ASN A 90 -8.01 -2.21 2.53
N GLU A 91 -8.08 -0.92 2.19
CA GLU A 91 -6.92 -0.04 2.18
C GLU A 91 -6.33 0.09 3.59
N LEU A 92 -7.18 0.33 4.60
CA LEU A 92 -6.78 0.41 6.01
C LEU A 92 -6.13 -0.90 6.49
N LYS A 93 -6.68 -2.06 6.09
CA LYS A 93 -6.07 -3.37 6.39
C LYS A 93 -4.69 -3.55 5.76
N CYS A 94 -4.46 -2.97 4.58
CA CYS A 94 -3.14 -2.98 3.94
C CYS A 94 -2.18 -2.01 4.64
N LEU A 95 -2.63 -0.79 4.95
CA LEU A 95 -1.84 0.20 5.69
C LEU A 95 -1.47 -0.29 7.09
N SER A 96 -2.36 -1.04 7.76
CA SER A 96 -2.09 -1.65 9.06
C SER A 96 -1.00 -2.73 9.01
N GLN A 97 -0.53 -3.11 7.82
CA GLN A 97 0.64 -3.96 7.70
C GLN A 97 1.95 -3.19 7.80
N ALA A 98 1.96 -1.87 7.63
CA ALA A 98 3.17 -1.08 7.83
C ALA A 98 3.57 -1.04 9.32
N ASP A 99 4.87 -0.90 9.58
CA ASP A 99 5.36 -0.61 10.94
C ASP A 99 5.05 0.84 11.34
N SER A 100 5.07 1.77 10.38
CA SER A 100 4.61 3.16 10.60
C SER A 100 4.07 3.75 9.30
N VAL A 101 3.12 4.68 9.41
CA VAL A 101 2.50 5.38 8.29
C VAL A 101 2.74 6.89 8.42
N PHE A 102 3.25 7.54 7.39
CA PHE A 102 3.40 8.99 7.32
C PHE A 102 2.32 9.59 6.42
N CYS A 103 1.44 10.40 7.00
CA CYS A 103 0.31 11.02 6.30
C CYS A 103 0.51 12.53 6.12
N ILE A 104 -0.21 13.12 5.18
CA ILE A 104 -0.03 14.51 4.75
C ILE A 104 -0.95 15.49 5.47
N SER A 105 -1.85 14.99 6.31
CA SER A 105 -2.82 15.80 7.06
C SER A 105 -3.07 15.25 8.47
N ARG A 106 -3.54 16.10 9.39
CA ARG A 106 -3.90 15.67 10.75
C ARG A 106 -5.20 14.86 10.75
N GLU A 107 -6.07 15.13 9.79
CA GLU A 107 -7.33 14.44 9.56
C GLU A 107 -7.09 12.98 9.19
N GLU A 108 -6.16 12.72 8.26
CA GLU A 108 -5.72 11.35 7.95
C GLU A 108 -5.04 10.70 9.15
N GLN A 109 -4.20 11.44 9.88
CA GLN A 109 -3.57 10.91 11.09
C GLN A 109 -4.62 10.43 12.11
N TRP A 110 -5.64 11.25 12.36
CA TRP A 110 -6.73 10.91 13.28
C TRP A 110 -7.54 9.73 12.78
N LEU A 111 -7.88 9.71 11.49
CA LEU A 111 -8.58 8.59 10.87
C LEU A 111 -7.77 7.30 11.06
N LEU A 112 -6.52 7.25 10.62
CA LEU A 112 -5.66 6.06 10.73
C LEU A 112 -5.49 5.60 12.18
N ARG A 113 -5.23 6.53 13.12
CA ARG A 113 -5.10 6.20 14.54
C ARG A 113 -6.40 5.67 15.14
N SER A 114 -7.57 6.12 14.68
CA SER A 114 -8.86 5.57 15.12
C SER A 114 -9.06 4.10 14.71
N TYR A 115 -8.35 3.65 13.68
CA TYR A 115 -8.28 2.24 13.26
C TYR A 115 -7.08 1.49 13.86
N GLY A 116 -6.37 2.06 14.84
CA GLY A 116 -5.22 1.43 15.49
C GLY A 116 -3.95 1.37 14.64
N ILE A 117 -3.87 2.18 13.58
CA ILE A 117 -2.68 2.28 12.72
C ILE A 117 -1.74 3.34 13.31
N GLU A 118 -0.47 2.97 13.49
CA GLU A 118 0.58 3.90 13.91
C GLU A 118 0.88 4.88 12.79
N ALA A 119 0.27 6.07 12.88
CA ALA A 119 0.36 7.11 11.88
C ALA A 119 0.94 8.40 12.46
N ASP A 120 1.91 8.97 11.76
CA ASP A 120 2.51 10.27 12.06
C ASP A 120 2.22 11.27 10.95
N PHE A 121 1.89 12.48 11.36
CA PHE A 121 1.72 13.59 10.45
C PHE A 121 3.10 14.10 10.00
N TYR A 122 3.36 14.04 8.71
CA TYR A 122 4.57 14.59 8.12
C TYR A 122 4.24 15.94 7.46
N HIS A 123 4.76 17.03 8.03
CA HIS A 123 4.54 18.36 7.47
C HIS A 123 5.34 18.50 6.17
N ILE A 124 4.71 18.26 5.02
CA ILE A 124 5.27 18.69 3.74
C ILE A 124 5.33 20.22 3.76
N ILE A 125 6.53 20.76 3.94
CA ILE A 125 6.76 22.19 3.75
C ILE A 125 6.53 22.45 2.26
N HIS A 126 5.37 23.02 1.91
CA HIS A 126 5.16 23.53 0.56
C HIS A 126 6.32 24.44 0.20
N ARG A 127 6.92 24.18 -0.97
CA ARG A 127 8.08 24.86 -1.55
C ARG A 127 7.82 26.35 -1.89
N SER A 128 6.82 26.98 -1.28
CA SER A 128 6.45 28.40 -1.46
C SER A 128 7.23 29.35 -0.55
N ARG A 129 8.02 28.85 0.42
CA ARG A 129 8.83 29.70 1.33
C ARG A 129 10.27 29.98 0.88
N TYR A 130 10.71 29.46 -0.27
CA TYR A 130 12.09 29.64 -0.76
C TYR A 130 12.27 30.72 -1.85
N TYR A 131 11.22 31.46 -2.24
CA TYR A 131 11.29 32.51 -3.26
C TYR A 131 10.99 33.93 -2.73
N GLN A 132 11.20 34.21 -1.44
CA GLN A 132 11.09 35.58 -0.91
C GLN A 132 12.44 36.27 -0.68
N ASN A 133 13.57 35.64 -1.02
CA ASN A 133 14.91 36.24 -0.86
C ASN A 133 15.83 35.98 -2.07
N CYS A 134 15.33 36.15 -3.30
CA CYS A 134 16.15 36.33 -4.49
C CYS A 134 15.73 37.59 -5.23
#